data_AF-A0A355KSD8-F1
#
_entry.id   AF-A0A355KSD8-F1
#
_cell.length_a   1.000
_cell.length_b   1.000
_cell.length_c   1.000
_cell.angle_alpha   90.00
_cell.angle_beta   90.00
_cell.angle_gamma   90.00
#
_symmetry.space_group_name_H-M   'P 1'
#
loop_
_entity.id
_entity.type
_entity.pdbx_description
1 polymer ?
#
loop_
_entity_poly.entity_id
_entity_poly.type
_entity_poly.pdbx_seq_one_letter_code
_entity_poly.pdbx_strand_id
1 'polypeptide(L)'
;MTETDNLFFEEYKKLDKLCSDIYNDKYGISTYIKDMEDNDYIGQKAVKSWHRVYKSLKHIRWLRSQIAHEVNTTGISTYDDIEFIQKFYNQIFASTDPISQLERLGKYNQTSSFKKSVQDIEYRNYYNEKTFNVDHADIHISTKSENKKGSKKKIIAALVIITIMIMFILISKYVLH
;
A
#
# COMPACT_ATOMS: atom_id res chain seq x y z
N MET A 1 -14.92 3.14 19.51
CA MET A 1 -14.09 3.73 18.43
C MET A 1 -12.97 4.52 19.07
N THR A 2 -11.71 4.30 18.68
CA THR A 2 -10.56 5.04 19.25
C THR A 2 -10.46 6.44 18.66
N GLU A 3 -9.67 7.33 19.30
CA GLU A 3 -9.36 8.65 18.73
C GLU A 3 -8.67 8.54 17.36
N THR A 4 -7.76 7.58 17.20
CA THR A 4 -7.09 7.28 15.93
C THR A 4 -8.09 6.84 14.86
N ASP A 5 -9.03 5.96 15.17
CA ASP A 5 -10.05 5.50 14.22
C ASP A 5 -11.01 6.64 13.82
N ASN A 6 -11.36 7.52 14.76
CA ASN A 6 -12.14 8.73 14.46
C ASN A 6 -11.39 9.64 13.47
N LEU A 7 -10.11 9.93 13.75
CA LEU A 7 -9.28 10.76 12.88
C LEU A 7 -9.12 10.13 11.49
N PHE A 8 -8.90 8.82 11.42
CA PHE A 8 -8.85 8.07 10.17
C PHE A 8 -10.13 8.27 9.35
N PHE A 9 -11.32 8.14 9.95
CA PHE A 9 -12.57 8.33 9.21
C PHE A 9 -12.74 9.74 8.69
N GLU A 10 -12.38 10.76 9.47
CA GLU A 10 -12.50 12.15 9.05
C GLU A 10 -11.55 12.45 7.88
N GLU A 11 -10.30 12.00 7.93
CA GLU A 11 -9.37 12.15 6.82
C GLU A 11 -9.79 11.33 5.59
N TYR A 12 -10.26 10.09 5.79
CA TYR A 12 -10.77 9.26 4.71
C TYR A 12 -11.94 9.94 3.98
N LYS A 13 -12.91 10.50 4.73
CA LYS A 13 -14.06 11.21 4.14
C LYS A 13 -13.62 12.40 3.30
N LYS A 14 -12.62 13.17 3.76
CA LYS A 14 -12.08 14.30 2.98
C LYS A 14 -11.50 13.83 1.65
N LEU A 15 -10.68 12.77 1.66
CA LEU A 15 -10.11 12.19 0.44
C LEU A 15 -11.18 11.61 -0.49
N ASP A 16 -12.14 10.87 0.06
CA ASP A 16 -13.25 10.28 -0.70
C ASP A 16 -14.11 11.34 -1.39
N LYS A 17 -14.37 12.45 -0.69
CA LYS A 17 -15.08 13.60 -1.24
C LYS A 17 -14.28 14.28 -2.35
N LEU A 18 -12.98 14.52 -2.16
CA LEU A 18 -12.11 15.09 -3.19
C LEU A 18 -12.12 14.25 -4.47
N CYS A 19 -11.97 12.93 -4.36
CA CYS A 19 -12.05 12.03 -5.53
C CYS A 19 -13.43 12.11 -6.20
N SER A 20 -14.52 12.14 -5.41
CA SER A 20 -15.88 12.25 -5.94
C SER A 20 -16.08 13.52 -6.76
N ASP A 21 -15.49 14.63 -6.29
CA ASP A 21 -15.57 15.93 -6.96
C ASP A 21 -14.78 15.95 -8.28
N ILE A 22 -13.60 15.31 -8.32
CA ILE A 22 -12.77 15.20 -9.53
C ILE A 22 -13.46 14.37 -10.62
N TYR A 23 -14.03 13.22 -10.25
CA TYR A 23 -14.70 12.34 -11.21
C TYR A 23 -16.17 12.71 -11.47
N ASN A 24 -16.70 13.72 -10.75
CA ASN A 24 -18.11 14.09 -10.76
C ASN A 24 -19.01 12.84 -10.59
N ASP A 25 -18.75 12.09 -9.52
CA ASP A 25 -19.51 10.89 -9.14
C ASP A 25 -19.71 10.80 -7.62
N LYS A 26 -20.26 9.67 -7.15
CA LYS A 26 -20.53 9.40 -5.73
C LYS A 26 -19.69 8.28 -5.14
N TYR A 27 -18.71 7.78 -5.89
CA TYR A 27 -17.97 6.57 -5.59
C TYR A 27 -16.53 6.87 -5.14
N GLY A 28 -16.05 8.11 -5.34
CA GLY A 28 -14.90 8.66 -4.64
C GLY A 28 -13.63 7.85 -4.86
N ILE A 29 -13.00 7.41 -3.78
CA ILE A 29 -11.78 6.59 -3.84
C ILE A 29 -12.00 5.32 -4.67
N SER A 30 -13.22 4.76 -4.71
CA SER A 30 -13.51 3.59 -5.56
C SER A 30 -13.25 3.86 -7.03
N THR A 31 -13.67 5.04 -7.53
CA THR A 31 -13.48 5.43 -8.93
C THR A 31 -12.02 5.67 -9.21
N TYR A 32 -11.31 6.32 -8.28
CA TYR A 32 -9.87 6.51 -8.42
C TYR A 32 -9.12 5.16 -8.53
N ILE A 33 -9.45 4.19 -7.67
CA ILE A 33 -8.88 2.83 -7.73
C ILE A 33 -9.20 2.18 -9.08
N LYS A 34 -10.45 2.31 -9.55
CA LYS A 34 -10.86 1.80 -10.86
C LYS A 34 -10.04 2.39 -11.99
N ASP A 35 -9.80 3.69 -11.96
CA ASP A 35 -9.01 4.36 -12.98
C ASP A 35 -7.55 3.89 -12.98
N MET A 36 -6.99 3.60 -11.80
CA MET A 36 -5.70 2.92 -11.68
C MET A 36 -5.73 1.49 -12.23
N GLU A 37 -6.83 0.77 -12.14
CA GLU A 37 -6.96 -0.59 -12.69
C GLU A 37 -7.07 -0.58 -14.21
N ASP A 38 -7.88 0.32 -14.74
CA ASP A 38 -8.09 0.49 -16.17
C ASP A 38 -6.78 0.96 -16.87
N ASN A 39 -5.88 1.61 -16.12
CA ASN A 39 -4.57 2.06 -16.61
C ASN A 39 -3.37 1.25 -16.08
N ASP A 40 -3.60 0.11 -15.41
CA ASP A 40 -2.59 -0.53 -14.55
C ASP A 40 -1.29 -0.89 -15.28
N TYR A 41 -1.39 -1.52 -16.45
CA TYR A 41 -0.23 -1.95 -17.23
C TYR A 41 0.70 -0.78 -17.59
N ILE A 42 0.14 0.34 -18.05
CA ILE A 42 0.92 1.51 -18.45
C ILE A 42 1.37 2.30 -17.23
N GLY A 43 0.50 2.43 -16.23
CA GLY A 43 0.77 3.13 -14.99
C GLY A 43 1.96 2.53 -14.22
N GLN A 44 1.99 1.22 -14.05
CA GLN A 44 3.13 0.52 -13.42
C GLN A 44 4.45 0.74 -14.16
N LYS A 45 4.41 0.84 -15.50
CA LYS A 45 5.60 1.10 -16.32
C LYS A 45 6.06 2.56 -16.27
N ALA A 46 5.13 3.50 -16.17
CA ALA A 46 5.39 4.93 -16.34
C ALA A 46 5.58 5.68 -15.02
N VAL A 47 4.93 5.24 -13.94
CA VAL A 47 4.84 5.96 -12.67
C VAL A 47 5.39 5.10 -11.53
N LYS A 48 6.53 5.50 -10.97
CA LYS A 48 7.23 4.73 -9.91
C LYS A 48 6.37 4.43 -8.68
N SER A 49 5.47 5.35 -8.32
CA SER A 49 4.61 5.21 -7.12
C SER A 49 3.34 4.40 -7.36
N TRP A 50 3.04 3.98 -8.60
CA TRP A 50 1.76 3.40 -8.99
C TRP A 50 1.32 2.25 -8.08
N HIS A 51 2.13 1.19 -8.02
CA HIS A 51 1.82 -0.01 -7.24
C HIS A 51 1.66 0.27 -5.75
N ARG A 52 2.51 1.13 -5.18
CA ARG A 52 2.44 1.50 -3.77
C ARG A 52 1.14 2.23 -3.46
N VAL A 53 0.80 3.25 -4.25
CA VAL A 53 -0.43 4.03 -4.06
C VAL A 53 -1.66 3.15 -4.23
N TYR A 54 -1.69 2.31 -5.27
CA TYR A 54 -2.78 1.36 -5.51
C TYR A 54 -3.02 0.44 -4.29
N LYS A 55 -1.95 -0.18 -3.77
CA LYS A 55 -2.05 -1.03 -2.56
C LYS A 55 -2.53 -0.26 -1.34
N SER A 56 -1.98 0.92 -1.08
CA SER A 56 -2.38 1.76 0.06
C SER A 56 -3.85 2.20 -0.04
N LEU A 57 -4.35 2.56 -1.23
CA LEU A 57 -5.76 2.90 -1.43
C LEU A 57 -6.71 1.73 -1.13
N LYS A 58 -6.34 0.52 -1.55
CA LYS A 58 -7.11 -0.69 -1.22
C LYS A 58 -7.06 -1.00 0.27
N HIS A 59 -5.92 -0.79 0.90
CA HIS A 59 -5.76 -0.98 2.35
C HIS A 59 -6.68 -0.05 3.15
N ILE A 60 -6.66 1.27 2.89
CA ILE A 60 -7.54 2.21 3.60
C ILE A 60 -9.03 1.96 3.32
N ARG A 61 -9.38 1.47 2.12
CA ARG A 61 -10.77 1.06 1.82
C ARG A 61 -11.19 -0.14 2.65
N TRP A 62 -10.32 -1.14 2.77
CA TRP A 62 -10.55 -2.29 3.65
C TRP A 62 -10.68 -1.84 5.12
N LEU A 63 -9.78 -0.99 5.61
CA LEU A 63 -9.85 -0.43 6.97
C LEU A 63 -11.20 0.25 7.23
N ARG A 64 -11.66 1.10 6.31
CA ARG A 64 -13.00 1.73 6.41
C ARG A 64 -14.11 0.68 6.55
N SER A 65 -14.08 -0.37 5.74
CA SER A 65 -15.08 -1.45 5.83
C SER A 65 -15.01 -2.20 7.16
N GLN A 66 -13.80 -2.48 7.68
CA GLN A 66 -13.64 -3.17 8.96
C GLN A 66 -14.22 -2.35 10.11
N ILE A 67 -13.84 -1.08 10.21
CA ILE A 67 -14.31 -0.23 11.32
C ILE A 67 -15.84 -0.01 11.25
N ALA A 68 -16.45 -0.08 10.06
CA ALA A 68 -17.89 0.02 9.89
C ALA A 68 -18.67 -1.26 10.28
N HIS A 69 -18.04 -2.44 10.25
CA HIS A 69 -18.72 -3.72 10.43
C HIS A 69 -18.34 -4.48 11.71
N GLU A 70 -17.16 -4.25 12.28
CA GLU A 70 -16.71 -4.97 13.46
C GLU A 70 -16.95 -4.16 14.74
N VAL A 71 -17.91 -4.61 15.55
CA VAL A 71 -18.29 -3.98 16.84
C VAL A 71 -17.18 -4.11 17.92
N ASN A 72 -16.15 -4.93 17.68
CA ASN A 72 -15.16 -5.32 18.70
C ASN A 72 -13.67 -5.14 18.29
N THR A 73 -13.36 -4.45 17.20
CA THR A 73 -11.96 -4.22 16.77
C THR A 73 -11.61 -2.73 16.81
N THR A 74 -11.15 -2.28 17.97
CA THR A 74 -10.66 -0.91 18.18
C THR A 74 -9.17 -0.85 17.89
N GLY A 75 -8.71 0.19 17.18
CA GLY A 75 -7.28 0.43 16.92
C GLY A 75 -6.70 -0.34 15.73
N ILE A 76 -7.51 -0.60 14.70
CA ILE A 76 -7.05 -1.24 13.46
C ILE A 76 -6.30 -0.24 12.58
N SER A 77 -6.73 1.03 12.59
CA SER A 77 -6.05 2.10 11.86
C SER A 77 -4.81 2.57 12.62
N THR A 78 -3.77 2.91 11.86
CA THR A 78 -2.49 3.41 12.37
C THR A 78 -2.28 4.86 11.96
N TYR A 79 -1.33 5.54 12.62
CA TYR A 79 -0.91 6.87 12.19
C TYR A 79 -0.33 6.89 10.77
N ASP A 80 0.30 5.79 10.33
CA ASP A 80 0.82 5.66 8.96
C ASP A 80 -0.32 5.68 7.92
N ASP A 81 -1.48 5.12 8.24
CA ASP A 81 -2.66 5.14 7.38
C ASP A 81 -3.21 6.56 7.21
N ILE A 82 -3.27 7.30 8.32
CA ILE A 82 -3.71 8.70 8.35
C ILE A 82 -2.72 9.58 7.58
N GLU A 83 -1.42 9.41 7.81
CA GLU A 83 -0.37 10.14 7.09
C GLU A 83 -0.45 9.86 5.58
N PHE A 84 -0.68 8.60 5.19
CA PHE A 84 -0.88 8.25 3.79
C PHE A 84 -2.07 9.01 3.19
N ILE A 85 -3.23 9.01 3.84
CA ILE A 85 -4.44 9.70 3.36
C ILE A 85 -4.18 11.19 3.18
N GLN A 86 -3.63 11.85 4.20
CA GLN A 86 -3.33 13.29 4.17
C GLN A 86 -2.34 13.65 3.07
N LYS A 87 -1.26 12.88 2.94
CA LYS A 87 -0.26 13.07 1.89
C LYS A 87 -0.86 12.87 0.51
N PHE A 88 -1.68 11.84 0.35
CA PHE A 88 -2.29 11.52 -0.94
C PHE A 88 -3.33 12.57 -1.35
N TYR A 89 -4.14 13.07 -0.41
CA TYR A 89 -5.01 14.22 -0.62
C TYR A 89 -4.24 15.41 -1.19
N ASN A 90 -3.11 15.77 -0.56
CA ASN A 90 -2.27 16.87 -1.03
C ASN A 90 -1.65 16.60 -2.41
N GLN A 91 -1.32 15.35 -2.71
CA GLN A 91 -0.82 14.97 -4.04
C GLN A 91 -1.85 15.18 -5.12
N ILE A 92 -3.11 14.77 -4.89
CA ILE A 92 -4.22 15.01 -5.82
C ILE A 92 -4.44 16.51 -5.99
N PHE A 93 -4.50 17.26 -4.89
CA PHE A 93 -4.72 18.71 -4.92
C PHE A 93 -3.61 19.46 -5.70
N ALA A 94 -2.37 19.02 -5.57
CA ALA A 94 -1.23 19.55 -6.32
C ALA A 94 -1.07 18.94 -7.73
N SER A 95 -1.98 18.07 -8.16
CA SER A 95 -1.89 17.28 -9.40
C SER A 95 -0.55 16.54 -9.55
N THR A 96 0.00 16.04 -8.45
CA THR A 96 1.24 15.23 -8.40
C THR A 96 0.97 13.75 -8.15
N ASP A 97 -0.30 13.36 -8.04
CA ASP A 97 -0.75 11.98 -7.90
C ASP A 97 -0.41 11.12 -9.14
N PRO A 98 -0.48 9.78 -9.05
CA PRO A 98 -0.15 8.90 -10.16
C PRO A 98 -0.97 9.08 -11.44
N ILE A 99 -2.26 9.41 -11.34
CA ILE A 99 -3.12 9.60 -12.53
C ILE A 99 -2.69 10.89 -13.24
N SER A 100 -2.56 11.99 -12.49
CA SER A 100 -2.03 13.26 -13.04
C SER A 100 -0.64 13.12 -13.66
N GLN A 101 0.24 12.29 -13.06
CA GLN A 101 1.54 11.97 -13.66
C GLN A 101 1.39 11.23 -14.98
N LEU A 102 0.48 10.25 -15.06
CA LEU A 102 0.25 9.47 -16.27
C LEU A 102 -0.35 10.33 -17.40
N GLU A 103 -1.28 11.24 -17.06
CA GLU A 103 -1.85 12.23 -17.97
C GLU A 103 -0.78 13.14 -18.56
N ARG A 104 0.10 13.71 -17.73
CA ARG A 104 1.22 14.54 -18.20
C ARG A 104 2.17 13.83 -19.15
N LEU A 105 2.28 12.51 -19.03
CA LEU A 105 3.11 11.71 -19.93
C LEU A 105 2.40 11.40 -21.26
N GLY A 106 1.15 11.82 -21.45
CA GLY A 106 0.35 11.52 -22.64
C GLY A 106 0.01 10.03 -22.76
N LYS A 107 0.04 9.30 -21.63
CA LYS A 107 -0.12 7.84 -21.56
C LYS A 107 -1.41 7.39 -20.89
N TYR A 108 -2.25 8.35 -20.52
CA TYR A 108 -3.53 8.11 -19.87
C TYR A 108 -4.59 7.70 -20.89
N ASN A 109 -5.25 6.56 -20.67
CA ASN A 109 -6.32 6.09 -21.52
C ASN A 109 -7.67 6.63 -21.01
N GLN A 110 -8.24 7.62 -21.71
CA GLN A 110 -9.56 8.20 -21.38
C GLN A 110 -10.75 7.26 -21.59
N THR A 111 -10.53 6.02 -22.06
CA THR A 111 -11.61 5.09 -22.47
C THR A 111 -12.52 4.64 -21.31
N SER A 112 -12.13 4.88 -20.05
CA SER A 112 -12.83 4.41 -18.85
C SER A 112 -13.80 5.43 -18.22
N SER A 113 -13.71 6.74 -18.52
CA SER A 113 -14.48 7.75 -17.76
C SER A 113 -15.94 7.97 -18.21
N PHE A 114 -16.42 7.31 -19.28
CA PHE A 114 -17.72 7.65 -19.89
C PHE A 114 -18.76 6.52 -20.06
N LYS A 115 -18.54 5.30 -19.53
CA LYS A 115 -19.58 4.22 -19.53
C LYS A 115 -20.26 4.11 -18.17
N LYS A 116 -21.09 5.12 -17.87
CA LYS A 116 -21.82 5.34 -16.61
C LYS A 116 -23.23 4.70 -16.70
N SER A 117 -23.55 3.71 -15.87
CA SER A 117 -24.91 3.42 -15.31
C SER A 117 -25.17 1.96 -14.93
N VAL A 118 -24.62 0.96 -15.63
CA VAL A 118 -24.89 -0.47 -15.33
C VAL A 118 -23.72 -1.14 -14.59
N GLN A 119 -22.48 -0.74 -14.89
CA GLN A 119 -21.28 -1.29 -14.22
C GLN A 119 -21.20 -0.90 -12.72
N ASP A 120 -21.89 0.16 -12.30
CA ASP A 120 -21.68 0.79 -10.99
C ASP A 120 -22.20 -0.03 -9.81
N ILE A 121 -23.30 -0.78 -10.00
CA ILE A 121 -23.87 -1.65 -8.96
C ILE A 121 -23.01 -2.91 -8.83
N GLU A 122 -22.60 -3.50 -9.96
CA GLU A 122 -21.74 -4.67 -10.01
C GLU A 122 -20.37 -4.35 -9.42
N TYR A 123 -19.78 -3.19 -9.73
CA TYR A 123 -18.46 -2.81 -9.23
C TYR A 123 -18.47 -2.47 -7.72
N ARG A 124 -19.54 -1.81 -7.25
CA ARG A 124 -19.77 -1.60 -5.80
C ARG A 124 -19.87 -2.94 -5.08
N ASN A 125 -20.63 -3.89 -5.63
CA ASN A 125 -20.80 -5.22 -5.05
C ASN A 125 -19.48 -6.03 -5.13
N TYR A 126 -18.78 -6.02 -6.26
CA TYR A 126 -17.47 -6.67 -6.46
C TYR A 126 -16.44 -6.24 -5.42
N TYR A 127 -16.30 -4.93 -5.19
CA TYR A 127 -15.35 -4.44 -4.18
C TYR A 127 -15.82 -4.66 -2.75
N ASN A 128 -17.11 -4.51 -2.45
CA ASN A 128 -17.63 -4.75 -1.12
C ASN A 128 -17.52 -6.25 -0.74
N GLU A 129 -17.83 -7.14 -1.67
CA GLU A 129 -17.71 -8.60 -1.54
C GLU A 129 -16.24 -9.03 -1.43
N LYS A 130 -15.35 -8.44 -2.23
CA LYS A 130 -13.91 -8.71 -2.12
C LYS A 130 -13.31 -8.20 -0.83
N THR A 131 -13.71 -7.02 -0.32
CA THR A 131 -13.24 -6.55 1.00
C THR A 131 -13.70 -7.43 2.17
N PHE A 132 -14.69 -8.30 1.96
CA PHE A 132 -15.14 -9.33 2.91
C PHE A 132 -14.35 -10.65 2.77
N ASN A 133 -13.74 -10.92 1.61
CA ASN A 133 -13.10 -12.20 1.25
C ASN A 133 -11.60 -12.09 0.87
N VAL A 134 -10.90 -10.97 1.13
CA VAL A 134 -9.46 -10.90 0.82
C VAL A 134 -8.68 -11.80 1.79
N ASP A 135 -8.21 -12.93 1.28
CA ASP A 135 -7.17 -13.75 1.91
C ASP A 135 -5.96 -12.88 2.25
N HIS A 136 -5.66 -12.85 3.55
CA HIS A 136 -4.78 -11.94 4.26
C HIS A 136 -3.28 -12.05 3.90
N ALA A 137 -2.91 -12.80 2.86
CA ALA A 137 -1.53 -13.20 2.58
C ALA A 137 -0.67 -12.10 1.93
N ASP A 138 -1.25 -11.19 1.13
CA ASP A 138 -0.48 -10.23 0.31
C ASP A 138 -0.41 -8.78 0.84
N ILE A 139 -1.04 -8.52 2.01
CA ILE A 139 -1.10 -7.19 2.67
C ILE A 139 -0.12 -7.07 3.86
N HIS A 140 0.52 -8.15 4.29
CA HIS A 140 1.59 -8.10 5.32
C HIS A 140 2.95 -7.66 4.76
N ILE A 141 3.04 -6.45 4.20
CA ILE A 141 4.31 -5.72 4.06
C ILE A 141 4.07 -4.21 4.29
N SER A 142 3.72 -3.81 5.51
CA SER A 142 4.14 -2.51 6.08
C SER A 142 3.73 -2.32 7.55
N THR A 143 4.08 -3.25 8.45
CA THR A 143 4.16 -2.94 9.88
C THR A 143 5.34 -3.66 10.52
N LYS A 144 6.55 -3.23 10.16
CA LYS A 144 7.72 -3.33 11.04
C LYS A 144 8.70 -2.19 10.77
N SER A 145 8.32 -0.98 11.20
CA SER A 145 9.30 0.03 11.58
C SER A 145 9.87 -0.39 12.94
N GLU A 146 10.78 -1.37 12.93
CA GLU A 146 11.74 -1.52 14.00
C GLU A 146 12.92 -0.59 13.69
N ASN A 147 13.02 0.47 14.50
CA ASN A 147 14.21 1.26 14.78
C ASN A 147 15.51 0.65 14.25
N LYS A 148 15.92 1.02 13.03
CA LYS A 148 17.31 0.83 12.58
C LYS A 148 18.14 2.01 13.08
N LYS A 149 18.37 2.01 14.40
CA LYS A 149 19.56 2.65 14.96
C LYS A 149 20.75 1.89 14.36
N GLY A 150 21.59 2.61 13.61
CA GLY A 150 22.75 2.04 12.94
C GLY A 150 23.63 1.25 13.91
N SER A 151 23.62 -0.07 13.75
CA SER A 151 24.64 -0.97 14.28
C SER A 151 25.12 -1.84 13.13
N LYS A 152 26.19 -1.38 12.48
CA LYS A 152 27.00 -2.26 11.64
C LYS A 152 27.65 -3.28 12.56
N LYS A 153 27.11 -4.49 12.65
CA LYS A 153 27.80 -5.72 13.11
C LYS A 153 26.88 -6.93 12.89
N LYS A 154 27.14 -7.68 11.82
CA LYS A 154 26.99 -9.15 11.69
C LYS A 154 27.25 -9.60 10.23
N ILE A 155 28.49 -9.44 9.75
CA ILE A 155 29.07 -10.27 8.65
C ILE A 155 30.55 -10.58 8.96
N ILE A 156 30.89 -10.91 10.21
CA ILE A 156 32.20 -11.50 10.52
C ILE A 156 32.01 -12.52 11.65
N ALA A 157 31.52 -13.70 11.29
CA ALA A 157 31.53 -14.87 12.18
C ALA A 157 31.79 -16.18 11.40
N ALA A 158 31.57 -16.21 10.08
CA ALA A 158 31.86 -17.38 9.26
C ALA A 158 33.35 -17.56 8.91
N LEU A 159 34.14 -16.48 8.80
CA LEU A 159 35.56 -16.58 8.42
C LEU A 159 36.46 -17.09 9.54
N VAL A 160 36.19 -16.71 10.80
CA VAL A 160 37.01 -17.13 11.95
C VAL A 160 36.87 -18.64 12.22
N ILE A 161 35.65 -19.19 12.08
CA ILE A 161 35.40 -20.63 12.26
C ILE A 161 36.14 -21.45 11.18
N ILE A 162 36.11 -20.99 9.92
CA ILE A 162 36.84 -21.65 8.83
C ILE A 162 38.36 -21.62 9.07
N THR A 163 38.91 -20.49 9.54
CA THR A 163 40.35 -20.41 9.85
C THR A 163 40.77 -21.33 11.00
N ILE A 164 39.93 -21.48 12.03
CA ILE A 164 40.21 -22.39 13.16
C ILE A 164 40.16 -23.86 12.71
N MET A 165 39.20 -24.24 11.85
CA MET A 165 39.12 -25.60 11.32
C MET A 165 40.35 -25.98 10.48
N ILE A 166 40.84 -25.06 9.63
CA ILE A 166 42.04 -25.30 8.80
C ILE A 166 43.30 -25.46 9.68
N MET A 167 43.47 -24.61 10.70
CA MET A 167 44.59 -24.70 11.63
C MET A 167 44.59 -26.02 12.42
N PHE A 168 43.41 -26.50 12.85
CA PHE A 168 43.29 -27.78 13.55
C PHE A 168 43.70 -28.97 12.66
N ILE A 169 43.32 -28.95 11.37
CA ILE A 169 43.72 -29.98 10.41
C ILE A 169 45.24 -29.99 10.21
N LEU A 170 45.89 -28.83 10.12
CA LEU A 170 47.34 -28.73 9.96
C LEU A 170 48.09 -29.24 11.20
N ILE A 171 47.63 -28.91 12.41
CA ILE A 171 48.24 -29.40 13.66
C ILE A 171 48.08 -30.93 13.78
N SER A 172 46.91 -31.48 13.43
CA SER A 172 46.70 -32.94 13.45
C SER A 172 47.61 -33.69 12.49
N LYS A 173 47.97 -33.10 11.35
CA LYS A 173 48.96 -33.66 10.42
C LYS A 173 50.40 -33.53 10.91
N TYR A 174 50.72 -32.49 11.66
CA TYR A 174 52.08 -32.23 12.16
C TYR A 174 52.43 -33.05 13.42
N VAL A 175 51.43 -33.47 14.21
CA VAL A 175 51.63 -34.31 15.40
C VAL A 175 51.72 -35.81 15.06
N LEU A 176 51.27 -36.21 13.86
CA LEU A 176 51.31 -37.60 13.38
C LEU A 176 52.53 -37.96 12.51
N HIS A 177 53.49 -37.04 12.38
CA HIS A 177 54.70 -37.20 11.58
C HIS A 177 55.93 -36.70 12.35
#